data_AF-A0A3D2CTA7-F1
#
_entry.id   AF-A0A3D2CTA7-F1
#
_cell.length_a   1.000
_cell.length_b   1.000
_cell.length_c   1.000
_cell.angle_alpha   90.00
_cell.angle_beta   90.00
_cell.angle_gamma   90.00
#
_symmetry.space_group_name_H-M   'P 1'
#
loop_
_entity.id
_entity.type
_entity.pdbx_description
1 polymer ?
#
loop_
_entity_poly.entity_id
_entity_poly.type
_entity_poly.pdbx_seq_one_letter_code
_entity_poly.pdbx_strand_id
1 'polypeptide(L)'
;MVLSVNLPSLSLLPKAFAAQETSEKFAPNVYVEINSNNVVSIIVHRSEMGQGIRTSIPIIVADELEADWQPINVIQDLGDKKYGSQNTDGSRSIRNFYKPLREAGASARMMLEQAAAQLWKVPIAECKAIAGKVTHPPSQQSVEFGALVAIASTLPVPEPKDIILKNKADFKFIGNN
;
A
#
# COMPACT_ATOMS: atom_id res chain seq x y z
N MET A 1 -15.90 -56.88 -10.33
CA MET A 1 -14.63 -57.20 -9.61
C MET A 1 -13.98 -55.88 -9.27
N VAL A 2 -14.26 -55.36 -8.06
CA VAL A 2 -13.78 -54.04 -7.61
C VAL A 2 -12.59 -54.29 -6.71
N LEU A 3 -11.40 -53.82 -7.11
CA LEU A 3 -10.16 -54.01 -6.38
C LEU A 3 -9.86 -52.74 -5.57
N SER A 4 -10.28 -52.71 -4.31
CA SER A 4 -9.93 -51.66 -3.35
C SER A 4 -8.55 -51.91 -2.77
N VAL A 5 -7.65 -50.94 -2.86
CA VAL A 5 -6.30 -50.99 -2.29
C VAL A 5 -6.28 -50.20 -0.99
N ASN A 6 -6.00 -50.87 0.13
CA ASN A 6 -5.83 -50.29 1.46
C ASN A 6 -4.33 -50.10 1.72
N LEU A 7 -3.88 -48.88 2.00
CA LEU A 7 -2.52 -48.62 2.51
C LEU A 7 -2.60 -48.19 3.98
N PRO A 8 -1.90 -48.86 4.91
CA PRO A 8 -1.78 -48.40 6.28
C PRO A 8 -0.55 -47.50 6.49
N SER A 9 -0.57 -46.84 7.66
CA SER A 9 0.48 -46.15 8.41
C SER A 9 0.81 -44.68 8.08
N LEU A 10 0.21 -43.81 8.91
CA LEU A 10 0.85 -42.85 9.82
C LEU A 10 2.20 -42.23 9.39
N SER A 11 2.18 -40.93 9.12
CA SER A 11 3.31 -40.03 9.31
C SER A 11 2.78 -38.66 9.71
N LEU A 12 3.21 -38.20 10.88
CA LEU A 12 2.89 -36.90 11.46
C LEU A 12 3.38 -35.77 10.54
N LEU A 13 2.47 -35.12 9.83
CA LEU A 13 2.73 -33.77 9.35
C LEU A 13 2.49 -32.82 10.53
N PRO A 14 3.51 -32.06 10.99
CA PRO A 14 3.33 -31.09 12.04
C PRO A 14 2.34 -30.01 11.58
N LYS A 15 1.44 -29.62 12.48
CA LYS A 15 0.66 -28.38 12.42
C LYS A 15 1.60 -27.17 12.46
N ALA A 16 2.30 -26.93 11.37
CA ALA A 16 3.25 -25.83 11.24
C ALA A 16 3.13 -25.22 9.84
N PHE A 17 1.92 -24.80 9.47
CA PHE A 17 1.71 -23.72 8.50
C PHE A 17 0.41 -23.01 8.86
N ALA A 18 0.45 -21.68 8.78
CA ALA A 18 -0.54 -20.74 9.26
C ALA A 18 -0.61 -20.59 10.79
N ALA A 19 0.52 -20.26 11.41
CA ALA A 19 0.45 -19.14 12.35
C ALA A 19 0.01 -17.95 11.48
N GLN A 20 -1.28 -17.63 11.52
CA GLN A 20 -1.77 -16.38 10.98
C GLN A 20 -1.25 -15.31 11.93
N GLU A 21 0.00 -14.87 11.70
CA GLU A 21 0.49 -13.66 12.33
C GLU A 21 -0.53 -12.58 11.96
N THR A 22 -1.29 -12.14 12.96
CA THR A 22 -2.09 -10.93 12.86
C THR A 22 -1.09 -9.79 12.78
N SER A 23 -0.50 -9.61 11.60
CA SER A 23 0.33 -8.46 11.30
C SER A 23 -0.54 -7.23 11.49
N GLU A 24 -0.04 -6.28 12.28
CA GLU A 24 -0.68 -4.99 12.38
C GLU A 24 -0.74 -4.35 11.00
N LYS A 25 -1.87 -3.70 10.72
CA LYS A 25 -2.17 -3.13 9.41
C LYS A 25 -2.41 -1.64 9.56
N PHE A 26 -1.70 -0.87 8.74
CA PHE A 26 -1.92 0.55 8.58
C PHE A 26 -2.72 0.80 7.30
N ALA A 27 -3.94 1.31 7.42
CA ALA A 27 -4.82 1.63 6.30
C ALA A 27 -5.41 3.04 6.46
N PRO A 28 -4.70 4.09 6.02
CA PRO A 28 -5.13 5.47 6.22
C PRO A 28 -6.31 5.87 5.32
N ASN A 29 -6.57 5.11 4.26
CA ASN A 29 -7.68 5.29 3.34
C ASN A 29 -8.06 3.93 2.73
N VAL A 30 -9.07 3.94 1.85
CA VAL A 30 -9.59 2.69 1.26
C VAL A 30 -8.67 2.04 0.22
N TYR A 31 -7.70 2.78 -0.33
CA TYR A 31 -6.87 2.34 -1.46
C TYR A 31 -5.50 1.79 -1.05
N VAL A 32 -5.02 2.10 0.15
CA VAL A 32 -3.67 1.74 0.62
C VAL A 32 -3.75 0.98 1.94
N GLU A 33 -3.08 -0.17 1.99
CA GLU A 33 -2.86 -0.95 3.21
C GLU A 33 -1.37 -1.29 3.29
N ILE A 34 -0.75 -1.11 4.45
CA ILE A 34 0.65 -1.46 4.70
C ILE A 34 0.72 -2.35 5.93
N ASN A 35 1.35 -3.51 5.80
CA ASN A 35 1.49 -4.46 6.90
C ASN A 35 2.82 -4.27 7.62
N SER A 36 2.90 -4.70 8.88
CA SER A 36 4.14 -4.70 9.67
C SER A 36 5.31 -5.44 8.98
N ASN A 37 5.00 -6.39 8.09
CA ASN A 37 5.97 -7.15 7.29
C ASN A 37 6.44 -6.39 6.03
N ASN A 38 6.20 -5.08 5.97
CA ASN A 38 6.62 -4.18 4.91
C ASN A 38 5.99 -4.46 3.52
N VAL A 39 4.88 -5.19 3.48
CA VAL A 39 4.10 -5.41 2.25
C VAL A 39 3.13 -4.25 2.06
N VAL A 40 3.23 -3.55 0.92
CA VAL A 40 2.31 -2.49 0.53
C VAL A 40 1.24 -3.10 -0.37
N SER A 41 0.00 -3.06 0.07
CA SER A 41 -1.16 -3.50 -0.70
C SER A 41 -1.92 -2.31 -1.28
N ILE A 42 -2.18 -2.33 -2.59
CA ILE A 42 -2.94 -1.30 -3.28
C ILE A 42 -4.23 -1.91 -3.80
N ILE A 43 -5.36 -1.32 -3.41
CA ILE A 43 -6.69 -1.81 -3.76
C ILE A 43 -7.17 -1.13 -5.05
N VAL A 44 -7.53 -1.96 -6.02
CA VAL A 44 -8.01 -1.58 -7.34
C VAL A 44 -9.52 -1.74 -7.37
N HIS A 45 -10.23 -0.61 -7.23
CA HIS A 45 -11.70 -0.53 -7.18
C HIS A 45 -12.39 -0.51 -8.55
N ARG A 46 -11.63 -0.54 -9.65
CA ARG A 46 -12.18 -0.51 -11.01
C ARG A 46 -12.18 -1.92 -11.57
N SER A 47 -13.21 -2.30 -12.31
CA SER A 47 -13.21 -3.60 -13.00
C SER A 47 -12.14 -3.63 -14.09
N GLU A 48 -11.28 -4.66 -14.05
CA GLU A 48 -10.28 -4.94 -15.09
C GLU A 48 -10.89 -5.82 -16.17
N MET A 49 -10.74 -5.41 -17.43
CA MET A 49 -11.28 -6.06 -18.62
C MET A 49 -10.28 -6.00 -19.80
N GLY A 50 -9.01 -5.66 -19.54
CA GLY A 50 -7.94 -5.55 -20.55
C GLY A 50 -7.45 -4.11 -20.80
N GLN A 51 -7.92 -3.14 -20.04
CA GLN A 51 -7.52 -1.73 -20.16
C GLN A 51 -6.32 -1.36 -19.27
N GLY A 52 -5.90 -2.24 -18.35
CA GLY A 52 -4.70 -2.05 -17.54
C GLY A 52 -4.88 -1.21 -16.27
N ILE A 53 -6.09 -1.15 -15.70
CA ILE A 53 -6.31 -0.47 -14.42
C ILE A 53 -5.57 -1.14 -13.26
N ARG A 54 -5.30 -2.46 -13.32
CA ARG A 54 -4.45 -3.17 -12.35
C ARG A 54 -2.97 -2.79 -12.42
N THR A 55 -2.57 -2.03 -13.44
CA THR A 55 -1.22 -1.49 -13.57
C THR A 55 -1.22 0.01 -13.29
N SER A 56 -2.11 0.77 -13.94
CA SER A 56 -2.13 2.22 -13.83
C SER A 56 -2.47 2.73 -12.43
N ILE A 57 -3.42 2.08 -11.73
CA ILE A 57 -3.80 2.51 -10.37
C ILE A 57 -2.64 2.30 -9.38
N PRO A 58 -2.01 1.11 -9.31
CA PRO A 58 -0.82 0.91 -8.49
C PRO A 58 0.32 1.88 -8.80
N ILE A 59 0.59 2.17 -10.09
CA ILE A 59 1.62 3.15 -10.48
C ILE A 59 1.36 4.51 -9.83
N ILE A 60 0.13 5.03 -9.93
CA ILE A 60 -0.21 6.36 -9.40
C ILE A 60 -0.03 6.42 -7.88
N VAL A 61 -0.54 5.41 -7.18
CA VAL A 61 -0.54 5.36 -5.72
C VAL A 61 0.89 5.13 -5.20
N ALA A 62 1.63 4.21 -5.81
CA ALA A 62 3.01 3.89 -5.43
C ALA A 62 3.96 5.07 -5.59
N ASP A 63 3.79 5.85 -6.67
CA ASP A 63 4.62 7.02 -6.95
C ASP A 63 4.46 8.09 -5.86
N GLU A 64 3.22 8.39 -5.48
CA GLU A 64 2.93 9.36 -4.42
C GLU A 64 3.34 8.88 -3.03
N LEU A 65 3.19 7.56 -2.78
CA LEU A 65 3.59 6.92 -1.54
C LEU A 65 5.11 6.81 -1.38
N GLU A 66 5.88 7.00 -2.46
CA GLU A 66 7.31 6.67 -2.49
C GLU A 66 7.58 5.21 -2.15
N ALA A 67 6.66 4.31 -2.52
CA ALA A 67 6.81 2.87 -2.32
C ALA A 67 7.84 2.28 -3.30
N ASP A 68 8.57 1.25 -2.86
CA ASP A 68 9.32 0.42 -3.78
C ASP A 68 8.34 -0.43 -4.62
N TRP A 69 8.65 -0.65 -5.89
CA TRP A 69 7.76 -1.34 -6.83
C TRP A 69 7.70 -2.85 -6.59
N GLN A 70 8.78 -3.45 -6.09
CA GLN A 70 8.90 -4.90 -5.90
C GLN A 70 7.94 -5.49 -4.85
N PRO A 71 7.71 -4.86 -3.67
CA PRO A 71 6.82 -5.42 -2.64
C PRO A 71 5.33 -5.06 -2.79
N ILE A 72 4.87 -4.56 -3.95
CA ILE A 72 3.47 -4.13 -4.10
C ILE A 72 2.53 -5.29 -4.40
N ASN A 73 1.62 -5.55 -3.47
CA ASN A 73 0.52 -6.49 -3.64
C ASN A 73 -0.72 -5.77 -4.22
N VAL A 74 -1.11 -6.12 -5.44
CA VAL A 74 -2.27 -5.49 -6.10
C VAL A 74 -3.53 -6.31 -5.84
N ILE A 75 -4.43 -5.77 -5.02
CA ILE A 75 -5.70 -6.41 -4.64
C ILE A 75 -6.83 -5.87 -5.52
N GLN A 76 -7.58 -6.77 -6.15
CA GLN A 76 -8.79 -6.41 -6.89
C GLN A 76 -9.97 -6.33 -5.91
N ASP A 77 -10.69 -5.21 -5.88
CA ASP A 77 -11.93 -5.13 -5.11
C ASP A 77 -13.06 -5.94 -5.77
N LEU A 78 -14.00 -6.41 -4.95
CA LEU A 78 -15.14 -7.25 -5.34
C LEU A 78 -16.49 -6.52 -5.32
N GLY A 79 -16.51 -5.19 -5.38
CA GLY A 79 -17.74 -4.41 -5.44
C GLY A 79 -18.21 -3.83 -4.10
N ASP A 80 -17.31 -3.58 -3.16
CA ASP A 80 -17.65 -3.01 -1.86
C ASP A 80 -18.13 -1.54 -2.00
N LYS A 81 -19.22 -1.21 -1.31
CA LYS A 81 -19.85 0.13 -1.33
C LYS A 81 -18.92 1.23 -0.84
N LYS A 82 -17.93 0.92 0.00
CA LYS A 82 -16.98 1.91 0.54
C LYS A 82 -16.13 2.61 -0.54
N TYR A 83 -16.01 2.01 -1.72
CA TYR A 83 -15.30 2.58 -2.86
C TYR A 83 -16.16 3.50 -3.74
N GLY A 84 -17.45 3.65 -3.40
CA GLY A 84 -18.41 4.39 -4.22
C GLY A 84 -18.76 3.67 -5.53
N SER A 85 -19.00 4.44 -6.59
CA SER A 85 -19.35 3.88 -7.91
C SER A 85 -18.15 3.19 -8.54
N GLN A 86 -18.29 1.89 -8.83
CA GLN A 86 -17.27 1.08 -9.48
C GLN A 86 -17.52 0.86 -10.97
N ASN A 87 -18.48 1.56 -11.57
CA ASN A 87 -18.87 1.42 -12.98
C ASN A 87 -17.74 1.77 -13.97
N THR A 88 -17.25 0.81 -14.76
CA THR A 88 -16.18 0.99 -15.75
C THR A 88 -16.70 1.33 -17.14
N ASP A 89 -16.70 2.62 -17.47
CA ASP A 89 -17.11 3.15 -18.78
C ASP A 89 -16.53 4.56 -19.04
N GLY A 90 -16.82 5.10 -20.23
CA GLY A 90 -16.61 6.52 -20.58
C GLY A 90 -15.18 7.06 -20.42
N SER A 91 -14.18 6.17 -20.39
CA SER A 91 -12.78 6.50 -20.10
C SER A 91 -12.59 7.30 -18.80
N ARG A 92 -13.38 6.97 -17.78
CA ARG A 92 -13.42 7.71 -16.49
C ARG A 92 -12.50 7.16 -15.41
N SER A 93 -12.06 5.90 -15.52
CA SER A 93 -11.33 5.20 -14.45
C SER A 93 -10.13 5.96 -13.92
N ILE A 94 -9.25 6.44 -14.80
CA ILE A 94 -8.10 7.27 -14.38
C ILE A 94 -8.48 8.75 -14.35
N ARG A 95 -9.20 9.26 -15.35
CA ARG A 95 -9.52 10.70 -15.45
C ARG A 95 -10.21 11.25 -14.20
N ASN A 96 -11.14 10.49 -13.62
CA ASN A 96 -11.88 10.94 -12.44
C ASN A 96 -11.13 10.64 -11.13
N PHE A 97 -10.30 9.59 -11.10
CA PHE A 97 -9.65 9.13 -9.87
C PHE A 97 -8.16 9.46 -9.80
N TYR A 98 -7.57 10.10 -10.80
CA TYR A 98 -6.15 10.45 -10.80
C TYR A 98 -5.76 11.26 -9.55
N LYS A 99 -6.50 12.34 -9.26
CA LYS A 99 -6.27 13.16 -8.06
C LYS A 99 -6.58 12.39 -6.75
N PRO A 100 -7.75 11.73 -6.59
CA PRO A 100 -8.01 10.91 -5.40
C PRO A 100 -6.97 9.82 -5.11
N LEU A 101 -6.48 9.13 -6.14
CA LEU A 101 -5.45 8.10 -5.99
C LEU A 101 -4.11 8.71 -5.58
N ARG A 102 -3.78 9.88 -6.12
CA ARG A 102 -2.57 10.60 -5.69
C ARG A 102 -2.66 11.07 -4.24
N GLU A 103 -3.81 11.61 -3.84
CA GLU A 103 -4.07 12.02 -2.45
C GLU A 103 -4.02 10.82 -1.48
N ALA A 104 -4.49 9.65 -1.92
CA ALA A 104 -4.40 8.43 -1.15
C ALA A 104 -2.96 7.98 -0.89
N GLY A 105 -2.08 8.05 -1.91
CA GLY A 105 -0.66 7.77 -1.74
C GLY A 105 0.05 8.82 -0.87
N ALA A 106 -0.24 10.10 -1.11
CA ALA A 106 0.40 11.21 -0.40
C ALA A 106 0.00 11.28 1.09
N SER A 107 -1.27 11.04 1.43
CA SER A 107 -1.73 10.97 2.82
C SER A 107 -1.01 9.86 3.60
N ALA A 108 -0.89 8.67 3.00
CA ALA A 108 -0.13 7.56 3.58
C ALA A 108 1.35 7.93 3.76
N ARG A 109 1.98 8.55 2.75
CA ARG A 109 3.37 9.05 2.84
C ARG A 109 3.56 10.00 4.02
N MET A 110 2.71 11.02 4.12
CA MET A 110 2.80 12.04 5.17
C MET A 110 2.67 11.44 6.58
N MET A 111 1.77 10.48 6.76
CA MET A 111 1.60 9.79 8.03
C MET A 111 2.82 8.93 8.39
N LEU A 112 3.44 8.28 7.41
CA LEU A 112 4.68 7.52 7.62
C LEU A 112 5.86 8.45 7.97
N GLU A 113 5.98 9.59 7.29
CA GLU A 113 6.99 10.61 7.60
C GLU A 113 6.80 11.17 9.02
N GLN A 114 5.55 11.42 9.42
CA GLN A 114 5.22 11.84 10.77
C GLN A 114 5.52 10.76 11.82
N ALA A 115 5.24 9.48 11.51
CA ALA A 115 5.56 8.36 12.39
C ALA A 115 7.07 8.20 12.60
N ALA A 116 7.86 8.36 11.53
CA ALA A 116 9.32 8.33 11.61
C ALA A 116 9.87 9.52 12.42
N ALA A 117 9.30 10.71 12.22
CA ALA A 117 9.65 11.89 12.99
C ALA A 117 9.40 11.69 14.49
N GLN A 118 8.28 11.05 14.87
CA GLN A 118 8.01 10.69 16.27
C GLN A 118 8.97 9.62 16.81
N LEU A 119 9.28 8.60 16.00
CA LEU A 119 10.21 7.53 16.37
C LEU A 119 11.60 8.08 16.70
N TRP A 120 12.11 8.97 15.84
CA TRP A 120 13.45 9.55 15.99
C TRP A 120 13.48 10.81 16.85
N LYS A 121 12.32 11.37 17.21
CA LYS A 121 12.16 12.65 17.92
C LYS A 121 12.84 13.81 17.17
N VAL A 122 12.64 13.86 15.85
CA VAL A 122 13.20 14.87 14.95
C VAL A 122 12.07 15.66 14.26
N PRO A 123 12.34 16.84 13.70
CA PRO A 123 11.34 17.57 12.92
C PRO A 123 10.87 16.77 11.70
N ILE A 124 9.56 16.81 11.41
CA ILE A 124 8.97 16.12 10.24
C ILE A 124 9.58 16.59 8.91
N ALA A 125 9.98 17.86 8.82
CA ALA A 125 10.59 18.44 7.62
C ALA A 125 11.95 17.79 7.26
N GLU A 126 12.58 17.09 8.20
CA GLU A 126 13.85 16.39 8.01
C GLU A 126 13.64 14.92 7.62
N CYS A 127 12.41 14.41 7.71
CA CYS A 127 12.06 13.05 7.30
C CYS A 127 11.59 13.03 5.84
N LYS A 128 12.07 12.07 5.05
CA LYS A 128 11.65 11.88 3.66
C LYS A 128 11.39 10.42 3.35
N ALA A 129 10.22 10.12 2.82
CA ALA A 129 9.94 8.81 2.24
C ALA A 129 10.65 8.65 0.89
N ILE A 130 11.39 7.55 0.71
CA ILE A 130 12.12 7.22 -0.50
C ILE A 130 12.16 5.70 -0.66
N ALA A 131 11.55 5.15 -1.72
CA ALA A 131 11.64 3.74 -2.10
C ALA A 131 11.30 2.74 -0.95
N GLY A 132 10.09 2.87 -0.37
CA GLY A 132 9.56 1.93 0.62
C GLY A 132 10.07 2.13 2.06
N LYS A 133 10.84 3.20 2.30
CA LYS A 133 11.41 3.54 3.60
C LYS A 133 11.32 5.04 3.85
N VAL A 134 11.27 5.42 5.12
CA VAL A 134 11.50 6.80 5.53
C VAL A 134 12.97 6.96 5.90
N THR A 135 13.57 8.07 5.48
CA THR A 135 14.97 8.40 5.70
C THR A 135 15.08 9.73 6.43
N HIS A 136 16.10 9.85 7.28
CA HIS A 136 16.48 11.09 7.93
C HIS A 136 17.92 11.43 7.55
N PRO A 137 18.12 12.28 6.52
CA PRO A 137 19.45 12.59 6.01
C PRO A 137 20.45 13.11 7.07
N PRO A 138 20.05 13.99 8.03
CA PRO A 138 20.99 14.51 9.04
C PRO A 138 21.61 13.42 9.93
N SER A 139 20.83 12.40 10.33
CA SER A 139 21.33 11.29 11.16
C SER A 139 21.73 10.05 10.35
N GLN A 140 21.54 10.08 9.02
CA GLN A 140 21.73 8.93 8.12
C GLN A 140 20.93 7.68 8.52
N GLN A 141 19.84 7.86 9.28
CA GLN A 141 18.95 6.77 9.68
C GLN A 141 17.91 6.50 8.59
N SER A 142 17.49 5.24 8.50
CA SER A 142 16.38 4.83 7.65
C SER A 142 15.57 3.73 8.31
N VAL A 143 14.27 3.73 8.06
CA VAL A 143 13.33 2.74 8.61
C VAL A 143 12.32 2.37 7.54
N GLU A 144 12.03 1.08 7.42
CA GLU A 144 11.03 0.57 6.48
C GLU A 144 9.60 0.96 6.90
N PHE A 145 8.68 1.06 5.94
CA PHE A 145 7.29 1.42 6.24
C PHE A 145 6.64 0.43 7.22
N GLY A 146 6.94 -0.87 7.08
CA GLY A 146 6.42 -1.90 7.99
C GLY A 146 6.71 -1.64 9.47
N ALA A 147 7.90 -1.13 9.80
CA ALA A 147 8.27 -0.81 11.18
C ALA A 147 7.57 0.45 11.73
N LEU A 148 7.01 1.28 10.86
CA LEU A 148 6.27 2.50 11.23
C LEU A 148 4.77 2.26 11.40
N VAL A 149 4.25 1.11 10.97
CA VAL A 149 2.80 0.78 10.96
C VAL A 149 2.14 0.99 12.31
N ALA A 150 2.78 0.53 13.40
CA ALA A 150 2.24 0.64 14.75
C ALA A 150 2.05 2.11 15.18
N ILE A 151 3.03 2.98 14.87
CA ILE A 151 2.97 4.41 15.21
C ILE A 151 2.00 5.12 14.26
N ALA A 152 2.13 4.89 12.95
CA ALA A 152 1.32 5.53 11.92
C ALA A 152 -0.18 5.29 12.10
N SER A 153 -0.56 4.10 12.59
CA SER A 153 -1.97 3.74 12.86
C SER A 153 -2.60 4.53 14.00
N THR A 154 -1.80 5.18 14.85
CA THR A 154 -2.28 6.05 15.94
C THR A 154 -2.41 7.52 15.53
N LEU A 155 -1.88 7.89 14.36
CA LEU A 155 -1.87 9.28 13.90
C LEU A 155 -3.19 9.63 13.21
N PRO A 156 -3.63 10.91 13.32
CA PRO A 156 -4.77 11.36 12.55
C PRO A 156 -4.42 11.36 11.05
N VAL A 157 -5.39 10.96 10.22
CA VAL A 157 -5.27 11.09 8.77
C VAL A 157 -5.33 12.58 8.39
N PRO A 158 -4.39 13.09 7.56
CA PRO A 158 -4.41 14.48 7.13
C PRO A 158 -5.70 14.86 6.40
N GLU A 159 -6.21 16.05 6.67
CA GLU A 159 -7.37 16.60 5.95
C GLU A 159 -7.04 16.82 4.47
N PRO A 160 -7.99 16.67 3.53
CA PRO A 160 -7.72 16.77 2.09
C PRO A 160 -7.02 18.06 1.63
N LYS A 161 -7.25 19.17 2.34
CA LYS A 161 -6.64 20.47 2.05
C LYS A 161 -5.16 20.55 2.44
N ASP A 162 -4.73 19.72 3.38
CA ASP A 162 -3.39 19.73 3.95
C ASP A 162 -2.48 18.67 3.27
N ILE A 163 -3.05 17.83 2.40
CA ILE A 163 -2.32 16.81 1.64
C ILE A 163 -1.40 17.47 0.61
N ILE A 164 -0.09 17.24 0.74
CA ILE A 164 0.92 17.75 -0.18
C ILE A 164 1.25 16.68 -1.23
N LEU A 165 0.83 16.93 -2.47
CA LEU A 165 1.15 16.06 -3.61
C LEU A 165 2.55 16.33 -4.15
N LYS A 166 3.19 15.31 -4.73
CA LYS A 166 4.46 15.48 -5.44
C LYS A 166 4.34 16.41 -6.64
N ASN A 167 5.43 17.08 -7.01
CA ASN A 167 5.48 17.75 -8.30
C ASN A 167 5.66 16.72 -9.41
N LYS A 168 5.22 17.06 -10.62
CA LYS A 168 5.37 16.17 -11.78
C LYS A 168 6.84 15.81 -12.09
N ALA A 169 7.76 16.72 -11.77
CA ALA A 169 9.19 16.50 -11.95
C ALA A 169 9.77 15.43 -11.02
N ASP A 170 9.08 15.15 -9.90
CA ASP A 170 9.51 14.18 -8.89
C ASP A 170 8.89 12.79 -9.12
N PHE A 171 8.09 12.63 -10.17
CA PHE A 171 7.49 11.34 -10.51
C PHE A 171 8.54 10.34 -10.95
N LYS A 172 8.44 9.13 -10.42
CA LYS A 172 9.35 8.01 -10.68
C LYS A 172 8.74 7.02 -11.66
N PHE A 173 7.45 6.74 -11.50
CA PHE A 173 6.68 5.77 -12.27
C PHE A 173 5.63 6.44 -13.17
N ILE A 174 5.02 7.55 -12.74
CA ILE A 174 4.01 8.22 -13.55
C ILE A 174 4.67 8.92 -14.75
N GLY A 175 4.34 8.48 -15.96
CA GLY A 175 4.79 9.12 -17.20
C GLY A 175 6.23 8.78 -17.60
N ASN A 176 6.90 7.90 -16.86
CA ASN A 176 8.19 7.33 -17.20
C ASN A 176 7.98 5.90 -17.73
N ASN A 177 8.61 5.57 -18.86
CA ASN A 177 8.59 4.24 -19.46
C ASN A 177 9.83 3.43 -19.06
#